data_AF-A0A5B9MP56-F1
#
_entry.id   AF-A0A5B9MP56-F1
#
_cell.length_a   1.000
_cell.length_b   1.000
_cell.length_c   1.000
_cell.angle_alpha   90.00
_cell.angle_beta   90.00
_cell.angle_gamma   90.00
#
_symmetry.space_group_name_H-M   'P 1'
#
loop_
_entity.id
_entity.type
_entity.pdbx_description
1 polymer ?
#
loop_
_entity_poly.entity_id
_entity_poly.type
_entity_poly.pdbx_seq_one_letter_code
_entity_poly.pdbx_strand_id
1 'polypeptide(L)' 'MGRHGFVSDGYERAIAGIEAEVRPEIEARYADEWNAAGIFRRRVLRRQIEKEVDRAIEARSDQAPPDGMY' A
#
# COMPACT_ATOMS: atom_id res chain seq x y z
N MET A 1 -23.75 -11.61 23.96
CA MET A 1 -22.73 -12.30 23.14
C MET A 1 -21.67 -11.28 22.78
N GLY A 2 -20.40 -11.62 22.98
CA GLY A 2 -19.30 -10.69 23.25
C GLY A 2 -18.95 -9.69 22.15
N ARG A 3 -18.71 -8.44 22.57
CA ARG A 3 -17.93 -7.44 21.82
C ARG A 3 -16.46 -7.79 22.00
N HIS A 4 -15.83 -8.37 20.99
CA HIS A 4 -14.37 -8.39 20.89
C HIS A 4 -13.99 -8.59 19.42
N GLY A 5 -13.85 -7.48 18.69
CA GLY A 5 -13.51 -7.50 17.26
C GLY A 5 -13.02 -6.15 16.73
N PHE A 6 -12.54 -5.26 17.60
CA PHE A 6 -12.31 -3.84 17.27
C PHE A 6 -10.84 -3.43 17.08
N VAL A 7 -9.87 -4.36 17.14
CA VAL A 7 -8.45 -3.98 17.07
C VAL A 7 -7.79 -4.39 15.74
N SER A 8 -8.09 -5.58 15.20
CA SER A 8 -7.56 -6.00 13.88
C SER A 8 -8.17 -5.22 12.72
N ASP A 9 -9.47 -4.96 12.76
CA ASP A 9 -10.20 -4.25 11.69
C ASP A 9 -9.74 -2.79 11.53
N GLY A 10 -9.33 -2.14 12.62
CA GLY A 10 -8.86 -0.75 12.60
C GLY A 10 -7.51 -0.58 11.89
N TYR A 11 -6.57 -1.48 12.14
CA TYR A 11 -5.25 -1.47 11.50
C TYR A 11 -5.34 -1.86 10.02
N GLU A 12 -6.12 -2.89 9.69
CA GLU A 12 -6.37 -3.28 8.29
C GLU A 12 -7.08 -2.16 7.51
N ARG A 13 -8.05 -1.47 8.12
CA ARG A 13 -8.69 -0.29 7.51
C ARG A 13 -7.74 0.89 7.35
N ALA A 14 -6.85 1.12 8.32
CA ALA A 14 -5.86 2.18 8.24
C ALA A 14 -4.86 1.91 7.10
N ILE A 15 -4.37 0.66 6.98
CA ILE A 15 -3.54 0.23 5.85
C ILE A 15 -4.30 0.38 4.54
N ALA A 16 -5.55 -0.07 4.45
CA ALA A 16 -6.35 0.05 3.23
C ALA A 16 -6.59 1.51 2.83
N GLY A 17 -6.75 2.40 3.80
CA GLY A 17 -6.82 3.85 3.56
C GLY A 17 -5.51 4.41 3.00
N ILE A 18 -4.38 4.06 3.61
CA ILE A 18 -3.05 4.47 3.14
C ILE A 18 -2.77 3.91 1.74
N GLU A 19 -3.10 2.64 1.48
CA GLU A 19 -2.98 2.04 0.15
C GLU A 19 -3.80 2.81 -0.88
N ALA A 20 -5.07 3.14 -0.56
CA ALA A 20 -5.94 3.87 -1.47
C ALA A 20 -5.43 5.28 -1.83
N GLU A 21 -4.63 5.91 -0.96
CA GLU A 21 -3.97 7.20 -1.23
C GLU A 21 -2.68 7.03 -2.03
N VAL A 22 -1.85 6.08 -1.64
CA VAL A 22 -0.47 5.91 -2.14
C VAL A 22 -0.44 5.21 -3.49
N ARG A 23 -1.29 4.21 -3.68
CA ARG A 23 -1.36 3.39 -4.90
C ARG A 23 -1.61 4.21 -6.16
N PRO A 24 -2.61 5.12 -6.24
CA PRO A 24 -2.80 5.93 -7.43
C PRO A 24 -1.64 6.89 -7.70
N GLU A 25 -0.95 7.41 -6.66
CA GLU A 25 0.22 8.26 -6.84
C GLU A 25 1.38 7.48 -7.48
N ILE A 26 1.66 6.28 -6.99
CA ILE A 26 2.71 5.41 -7.54
C ILE A 26 2.32 4.94 -8.94
N GLU A 27 1.08 4.48 -9.15
CA GLU A 27 0.61 4.06 -10.47
C GLU A 27 0.69 5.21 -11.49
N ALA A 28 0.41 6.46 -11.09
CA ALA A 28 0.58 7.62 -11.95
C ALA A 28 2.04 7.88 -12.35
N ARG A 29 3.02 7.65 -11.45
CA ARG A 29 4.45 7.79 -11.76
C ARG A 29 4.91 6.77 -12.79
N TYR A 30 4.41 5.54 -12.71
CA TYR A 30 4.76 4.47 -13.63
C TYR A 30 3.84 4.40 -14.87
N ALA A 31 2.81 5.24 -14.97
CA ALA A 31 1.83 5.21 -16.06
C ALA A 31 2.47 5.42 -17.44
N ASP A 32 3.42 6.35 -17.53
CA ASP A 32 4.11 6.65 -18.79
C ASP A 32 5.02 5.49 -19.23
N GLU A 33 5.82 4.95 -18.30
CA GLU A 33 6.65 3.76 -18.54
C GLU A 33 5.80 2.51 -18.85
N TRP A 34 4.64 2.36 -18.22
CA TRP A 34 3.73 1.25 -18.48
C TRP A 34 3.12 1.30 -19.87
N ASN A 35 2.77 2.51 -20.34
CA ASN A 35 2.26 2.73 -21.70
C ASN A 35 3.34 2.48 -22.75
N ALA A 36 4.58 2.91 -22.49
CA ALA A 36 5.72 2.67 -23.38
C ALA A 36 6.28 1.23 -23.29
N ALA A 37 5.92 0.46 -22.26
CA ALA A 37 6.49 -0.87 -22.01
C ALA A 37 5.82 -2.00 -22.81
N GLY A 38 6.65 -2.90 -23.35
CA GLY A 38 6.23 -4.21 -23.83
C GLY A 38 5.86 -5.18 -22.69
N ILE A 39 5.32 -6.34 -23.04
CA ILE A 39 4.73 -7.33 -22.10
C ILE A 39 5.69 -7.74 -20.97
N PHE A 40 6.97 -7.97 -21.27
CA PHE A 40 7.98 -8.33 -20.26
C PHE A 40 8.26 -7.19 -19.29
N ARG A 41 8.41 -5.96 -19.81
CA ARG A 41 8.70 -4.78 -18.99
C ARG A 41 7.51 -4.38 -18.13
N ARG A 42 6.27 -4.56 -18.62
CA ARG A 42 5.05 -4.44 -17.79
C ARG A 42 5.06 -5.41 -16.61
N ARG A 43 5.51 -6.65 -16.80
CA ARG A 43 5.59 -7.63 -15.70
C ARG A 43 6.59 -7.22 -14.61
N VAL A 44 7.71 -6.61 -15.00
CA VAL A 44 8.70 -6.05 -14.08
C VAL A 44 8.17 -4.80 -13.39
N LEU A 45 7.57 -3.87 -14.14
CA LEU A 45 6.95 -2.66 -13.61
C LEU A 45 5.87 -2.99 -12.60
N ARG A 46 5.04 -4.01 -12.84
CA ARG A 46 4.03 -4.43 -11.88
C ARG A 46 4.63 -4.82 -10.54
N ARG A 47 5.68 -5.65 -10.57
CA ARG A 47 6.41 -6.04 -9.34
C ARG A 47 7.08 -4.85 -8.65
N GLN A 48 7.52 -3.84 -9.40
CA GLN A 48 8.08 -2.62 -8.82
C GLN A 48 7.00 -1.77 -8.14
N ILE A 49 5.88 -1.52 -8.82
CA ILE A 49 4.71 -0.81 -8.27
C ILE A 49 4.24 -1.51 -6.99
N GLU A 50 4.07 -2.84 -7.02
CA GLU A 50 3.67 -3.62 -5.85
C GLU A 50 4.63 -3.44 -4.67
N LYS A 51 5.95 -3.49 -4.91
CA LYS A 51 6.96 -3.23 -3.86
C LYS A 51 6.98 -1.80 -3.34
N GLU A 52 6.76 -0.83 -4.22
CA GLU A 52 6.82 0.58 -3.84
C GLU A 52 5.58 0.98 -3.05
N VAL A 53 4.41 0.44 -3.41
CA VAL A 53 3.17 0.55 -2.63
C VAL A 53 3.37 -0.04 -1.24
N ASP A 54 3.89 -1.26 -1.13
CA ASP A 54 4.13 -1.93 0.16
C ASP A 54 5.08 -1.14 1.06
N ARG A 55 6.20 -0.64 0.50
CA ARG A 55 7.13 0.23 1.24
C ARG A 55 6.51 1.55 1.67
N ALA A 56 5.68 2.15 0.84
CA ALA A 56 5.04 3.42 1.17
C ALA A 56 3.92 3.24 2.21
N ILE A 57 3.22 2.10 2.20
CA ILE A 57 2.32 1.67 3.28
C ILE A 57 3.12 1.49 4.56
N GLU A 58 4.22 0.71 4.54
CA GLU A 58 5.07 0.46 5.70
C GLU A 58 5.59 1.78 6.28
N ALA A 59 6.17 2.66 5.46
CA ALA A 59 6.70 3.96 5.87
C ALA A 59 5.63 4.91 6.45
N ARG A 60 4.40 4.88 5.95
CA ARG A 60 3.28 5.67 6.50
C ARG A 60 2.69 5.04 7.76
N SER A 61 2.68 3.70 7.83
CA SER A 61 2.21 2.96 9.00
C SER A 61 3.18 3.05 10.17
N ASP A 62 4.49 3.09 9.92
CA ASP A 62 5.55 3.28 10.93
C ASP A 62 5.58 4.71 11.48
N GLN A 63 5.15 5.68 10.65
CA GLN A 63 4.90 7.07 11.09
C GLN A 63 3.61 7.23 11.90
N ALA A 64 2.69 6.26 11.87
CA ALA A 64 1.59 6.22 12.83
C ALA A 64 2.18 5.74 14.17
N PRO A 65 1.92 6.44 15.29
CA PRO A 65 2.52 6.08 16.57
C PRO A 65 2.20 4.62 16.93
N PRO A 66 3.13 3.89 17.57
CA PRO A 66 2.91 2.52 17.99
C PRO A 66 1.97 2.47 19.21
N ASP A 67 0.70 2.82 19.04
CA ASP A 67 -0.36 2.53 20.01
C ASP A 67 -0.84 1.08 19.84
N GLY A 68 0.14 0.17 19.86
CA GLY A 68 -0.05 -1.26 19.60
C GLY A 68 1.04 -2.16 20.19
N MET A 69 2.00 -1.60 20.94
CA MET A 69 2.85 -2.37 21.85
C MET A 69 2.31 -2.23 23.28
N TYR A 70 1.31 -3.03 23.63
CA TYR A 70 1.00 -3.39 25.01
C TYR A 70 1.04 -4.90 25.17
#